data_AF-A0AAD5SUK3-F1
#
_entry.id   AF-A0AAD5SUK3-F1
#
_cell.length_a   1.000
_cell.length_b   1.000
_cell.length_c   1.000
_cell.angle_alpha   90.00
_cell.angle_beta   90.00
_cell.angle_gamma   90.00
#
_symmetry.space_group_name_H-M   'P 1'
#
loop_
_entity.id
_entity.type
_entity.pdbx_description
1 polymer ?
#
loop_
_entity_poly.entity_id
_entity_poly.type
_entity_poly.pdbx_seq_one_letter_code
_entity_poly.pdbx_strand_id
1 'polypeptide(L)'
;MFLKFHGSPNSPQTFNYAEIIALNKSRPPTDQLELIPESGLLKHHCCFEKCPDYLVNQATESDKIFNRRHGLFAHFKWYFMPSHLYIPGFHVLFKSYAGKHRHLPPDEFVEA
;
A
#
# COMPACT_ATOMS: atom_id res chain seq x y z
N MET A 1 -5.86 10.62 -0.86
CA MET A 1 -4.97 11.08 0.23
C MET A 1 -3.96 10.01 0.72
N PHE A 2 -4.01 8.76 0.23
CA PHE A 2 -3.12 7.67 0.66
C PHE A 2 -1.61 7.97 0.52
N LEU A 3 -1.18 8.42 -0.67
CA LEU A 3 0.22 8.72 -0.98
C LEU A 3 0.81 9.86 -0.14
N LYS A 4 -0.02 10.71 0.49
CA LYS A 4 0.45 11.73 1.42
C LYS A 4 1.20 11.14 2.62
N PHE A 5 0.76 9.96 3.07
CA PHE A 5 1.28 9.30 4.28
C PHE A 5 2.17 8.11 3.95
N HIS A 6 1.97 7.50 2.78
CA HIS A 6 2.61 6.26 2.35
C HIS A 6 3.60 6.46 1.19
N GLY A 7 3.56 7.61 0.52
CA GLY A 7 4.53 7.96 -0.53
C GLY A 7 5.82 8.56 0.04
N SER A 8 6.87 8.54 -0.79
CA SER A 8 8.13 9.24 -0.52
C SER A 8 7.87 10.71 -0.13
N PRO A 9 8.52 11.24 0.92
CA PRO A 9 9.67 10.67 1.65
C PRO A 9 9.32 9.80 2.87
N ASN A 10 8.05 9.46 3.11
CA ASN A 10 7.68 8.68 4.29
C ASN A 10 8.04 7.19 4.10
N SER A 11 8.54 6.55 5.15
CA SER A 11 8.83 5.12 5.22
C SER A 11 8.05 4.47 6.35
N PRO A 12 7.73 3.17 6.25
CA PRO A 12 7.17 2.46 7.39
C PRO A 12 8.23 2.38 8.49
N GLN A 13 7.81 2.58 9.73
CA GLN A 13 8.61 2.26 10.91
C GLN A 13 8.80 0.75 11.02
N THR A 14 10.01 0.33 11.32
CA THR A 14 10.31 -1.06 11.69
C THR A 14 10.48 -1.15 13.20
N PHE A 15 10.21 -2.32 13.73
CA PHE A 15 10.20 -2.60 15.16
C PHE A 15 11.05 -3.83 15.47
N ASN A 16 11.57 -3.87 16.69
CA ASN A 16 12.14 -5.06 17.30
C ASN A 16 11.22 -5.61 18.41
N TYR A 17 11.53 -6.80 18.92
CA TYR A 17 10.72 -7.45 19.95
C TYR A 17 10.61 -6.63 21.26
N ALA A 18 11.68 -5.95 21.68
CA ALA A 18 11.66 -5.16 22.91
C ALA A 18 10.70 -3.97 22.80
N GLU A 19 10.67 -3.31 21.63
CA GLU A 19 9.74 -2.23 21.32
C GLU A 19 8.29 -2.73 21.31
N ILE A 20 8.02 -3.86 20.65
CA ILE A 20 6.68 -4.44 20.63
C ILE A 20 6.20 -4.84 22.02
N ILE A 21 7.07 -5.45 22.83
CA ILE A 21 6.75 -5.77 24.23
C ILE A 21 6.42 -4.50 25.01
N ALA A 22 7.19 -3.42 24.82
CA ALA A 22 6.93 -2.16 25.50
C ALA A 22 5.60 -1.52 25.07
N LEU A 23 5.31 -1.47 23.77
CA LEU A 23 4.06 -0.94 23.21
C LEU A 23 2.84 -1.74 23.66
N ASN A 24 2.97 -3.05 23.74
CA ASN A 24 1.88 -3.95 24.10
C ASN A 24 1.46 -3.86 25.58
N LYS A 25 2.33 -3.34 26.47
CA LYS A 25 2.00 -3.15 27.91
C LYS A 25 0.78 -2.26 28.14
N SER A 26 0.55 -1.29 27.26
CA SER A 26 -0.58 -0.35 27.36
C SER A 26 -1.75 -0.70 26.44
N ARG A 27 -1.69 -1.81 25.70
CA ARG A 27 -2.72 -2.22 24.73
C ARG A 27 -3.61 -3.31 25.32
N PRO A 28 -4.90 -3.36 24.94
CA PRO A 28 -5.78 -4.44 25.40
C PRO A 28 -5.34 -5.79 24.78
N PRO A 29 -5.64 -6.92 25.44
CA PRO A 29 -5.29 -8.25 24.94
C PRO A 29 -5.86 -8.57 23.54
N THR A 30 -6.99 -7.95 23.18
CA THR A 30 -7.66 -8.12 21.89
C THR A 30 -7.06 -7.30 20.76
N ASP A 31 -6.10 -6.42 21.06
CA ASP A 31 -5.45 -5.53 20.09
C ASP A 31 -3.94 -5.41 20.35
N GLN A 32 -3.30 -6.56 20.57
CA GLN A 32 -1.84 -6.63 20.69
C GLN A 32 -1.20 -6.51 19.29
N LEU A 33 -0.05 -5.84 19.24
CA LEU A 33 0.79 -5.78 18.05
C LEU A 33 1.55 -7.10 17.88
N GLU A 34 1.57 -7.63 16.66
CA GLU A 34 2.31 -8.84 16.30
C GLU A 34 3.41 -8.50 15.29
N LEU A 35 4.66 -8.79 15.65
CA LEU A 35 5.85 -8.53 14.84
C LEU A 35 6.03 -9.62 13.78
N ILE A 36 6.38 -9.21 12.55
CA ILE A 36 6.91 -10.09 11.50
C ILE A 36 8.43 -10.02 11.57
N PRO A 37 9.12 -11.05 12.09
CA PRO A 37 10.55 -10.96 12.42
C PRO A 37 11.45 -10.69 11.22
N GLU A 38 11.08 -11.19 10.04
CA GLU A 38 11.87 -11.07 8.81
C GLU A 38 11.88 -9.65 8.25
N SER A 39 10.85 -8.85 8.55
CA SER A 39 10.71 -7.48 8.01
C SER A 39 10.77 -6.39 9.08
N GLY A 40 10.59 -6.74 10.36
CA GLY A 40 10.39 -5.76 11.43
C GLY A 40 9.05 -5.02 11.34
N LEU A 41 8.15 -5.40 10.42
CA LEU A 41 6.84 -4.79 10.26
C LEU A 41 5.78 -5.50 11.09
N LEU A 42 4.63 -4.87 11.24
CA LEU A 42 3.50 -5.42 11.98
C LEU A 42 2.57 -6.23 11.07
N LYS A 43 2.01 -7.30 11.60
CA LYS A 43 1.20 -8.25 10.83
C LYS A 43 -0.14 -7.70 10.38
N HIS A 44 -0.81 -6.93 11.24
CA HIS A 44 -2.17 -6.42 11.00
C HIS A 44 -2.31 -4.91 11.20
N HIS A 45 -1.22 -4.18 11.39
CA HIS A 45 -1.25 -2.77 11.76
C HIS A 45 -0.41 -1.94 10.79
N CYS A 46 -0.88 -0.74 10.44
CA CYS A 46 -0.11 0.17 9.59
C CYS A 46 1.11 0.70 10.36
N CYS A 47 2.27 0.70 9.71
CA CYS A 47 3.54 1.13 10.30
C CYS A 47 3.97 2.56 9.87
N PHE A 48 3.13 3.31 9.17
CA PHE A 48 3.46 4.69 8.77
C PHE A 48 2.97 5.67 9.84
N GLU A 49 3.88 6.28 10.60
CA GLU A 49 3.55 7.14 11.76
C GLU A 49 2.56 8.27 11.45
N LYS A 50 2.61 8.83 10.23
CA LYS A 50 1.71 9.91 9.81
C LYS A 50 0.36 9.42 9.28
N CYS A 51 0.17 8.12 9.09
CA CYS A 51 -1.08 7.57 8.65
C CYS A 51 -2.14 7.71 9.77
N PRO A 52 -3.37 8.16 9.47
CA PRO A 52 -4.44 8.19 10.47
C PRO A 52 -4.73 6.83 11.11
N ASP A 53 -4.42 5.75 10.39
CA ASP A 53 -4.60 4.37 10.83
C ASP A 53 -3.31 3.74 11.40
N TYR A 54 -2.32 4.56 11.78
CA TYR A 54 -1.07 4.11 12.41
C TYR A 54 -1.36 3.30 13.68
N LEU A 55 -0.83 2.09 13.74
CA LEU A 55 -1.08 1.12 14.83
C LEU A 55 -2.57 0.83 15.10
N VAL A 56 -3.45 1.07 14.13
CA VAL A 56 -4.85 0.61 14.16
C VAL A 56 -4.93 -0.80 13.58
N ASN A 57 -5.69 -1.67 14.24
CA ASN A 57 -5.87 -3.05 13.81
C ASN A 57 -6.70 -3.11 12.52
N GLN A 58 -6.08 -3.59 11.45
CA GLN A 58 -6.71 -3.80 10.16
C GLN A 58 -7.16 -5.27 9.97
N ALA A 59 -7.04 -6.14 10.97
CA ALA A 59 -7.45 -7.54 10.84
C ALA A 59 -8.98 -7.66 10.70
N THR A 60 -9.42 -8.32 9.62
CA THR A 60 -10.81 -8.76 9.49
C THR A 60 -11.07 -10.02 10.33
N GLU A 61 -12.33 -10.38 10.56
CA GLU A 61 -12.67 -11.66 11.19
C GLU A 61 -12.11 -12.86 10.40
N SER A 62 -12.12 -12.76 9.06
CA SER A 62 -11.50 -13.78 8.21
C SER A 62 -9.99 -13.90 8.40
N ASP A 63 -9.31 -12.78 8.65
CA ASP A 63 -7.86 -12.77 8.92
C ASP A 63 -7.54 -13.47 10.24
N LYS A 64 -8.38 -13.27 11.27
CA LYS A 64 -8.25 -13.93 12.58
C LYS A 64 -8.49 -15.44 12.47
N ILE A 65 -9.49 -15.86 11.69
CA ILE A 65 -9.85 -17.28 11.53
C ILE A 65 -8.80 -18.03 10.69
N PHE A 66 -8.34 -17.44 9.59
CA PHE A 66 -7.48 -18.11 8.61
C PHE A 66 -6.02 -17.68 8.65
N ASN A 67 -5.62 -16.88 9.63
CA ASN A 67 -4.27 -16.33 9.77
C ASN A 67 -3.78 -15.59 8.49
N ARG A 68 -4.62 -14.71 7.95
CA ARG A 68 -4.36 -13.94 6.71
C ARG A 68 -4.15 -12.46 7.02
N ARG A 69 -3.87 -11.63 6.01
CA ARG A 69 -3.62 -10.18 6.18
C ARG A 69 -4.44 -9.32 5.22
N HIS A 70 -5.59 -9.82 4.78
CA HIS A 70 -6.40 -9.18 3.75
C HIS A 70 -6.83 -7.76 4.12
N GLY A 71 -7.24 -7.52 5.36
CA GLY A 71 -7.63 -6.16 5.75
C GLY A 71 -6.47 -5.17 5.71
N LEU A 72 -5.26 -5.57 6.14
CA LEU A 72 -4.06 -4.74 6.00
C LEU A 72 -3.69 -4.48 4.52
N PHE A 73 -3.79 -5.50 3.67
CA PHE A 73 -3.52 -5.32 2.23
C PHE A 73 -4.62 -4.51 1.52
N ALA A 74 -5.87 -4.54 2.01
CA ALA A 74 -6.93 -3.67 1.53
C ALA A 74 -6.64 -2.19 1.85
N HIS A 75 -6.07 -1.89 3.02
CA HIS A 75 -5.54 -0.56 3.36
C HIS A 75 -4.45 -0.14 2.36
N PHE A 76 -3.52 -1.04 2.05
CA PHE A 76 -2.43 -0.79 1.11
C PHE A 76 -2.77 -0.92 -0.37
N LYS A 77 -4.04 -1.16 -0.75
CA LYS A 77 -4.43 -1.42 -2.15
C LYS A 77 -3.97 -0.35 -3.14
N TRP A 78 -3.86 0.89 -2.68
CA TRP A 78 -3.46 2.04 -3.50
C TRP A 78 -1.97 2.04 -3.88
N TYR A 79 -1.11 1.28 -3.19
CA TYR A 79 0.25 1.04 -3.67
C TYR A 79 0.28 0.22 -4.95
N PHE A 80 -0.71 -0.63 -5.14
CA PHE A 80 -0.79 -1.57 -6.25
C PHE A 80 -1.68 -1.04 -7.38
N MET A 81 -2.03 0.25 -7.36
CA MET A 81 -2.84 0.88 -8.41
C MET A 81 -1.98 1.70 -9.38
N PRO A 82 -2.23 1.58 -10.70
CA PRO A 82 -3.25 0.73 -11.33
C PRO A 82 -2.88 -0.76 -11.24
N SER A 83 -3.85 -1.61 -10.87
CA SER A 83 -3.66 -3.07 -10.72
C SER A 83 -3.31 -3.77 -12.04
N HIS A 84 -3.43 -3.04 -13.15
CA HIS A 84 -3.01 -3.44 -14.48
C HIS A 84 -2.25 -2.28 -15.12
N LEU A 85 -0.92 -2.40 -15.18
CA LEU A 85 -0.10 -1.58 -16.10
C LEU A 85 -0.29 -2.02 -17.57
N TYR A 86 -0.81 -3.23 -17.76
CA TYR A 86 -1.18 -3.73 -19.08
C TYR A 86 -2.58 -3.22 -19.43
N ILE A 87 -2.63 -2.23 -20.32
CA ILE A 87 -3.86 -1.86 -21.02
C ILE A 87 -3.96 -2.81 -22.23
N PRO A 88 -4.91 -3.77 -22.26
CA PRO A 88 -5.04 -4.68 -23.39
C PRO A 88 -5.22 -3.91 -24.70
N GLY A 89 -4.42 -4.24 -25.70
CA GLY A 89 -4.45 -3.51 -26.97
C GLY A 89 -3.90 -2.09 -26.91
N PHE A 90 -3.09 -1.74 -25.90
CA PHE A 90 -2.45 -0.41 -25.82
C PHE A 90 -1.75 -0.01 -27.12
N HIS A 91 -1.01 -0.95 -27.73
CA HIS A 91 -0.36 -0.72 -29.03
C HIS A 91 -1.36 -0.48 -30.17
N VAL A 92 -2.57 -1.04 -30.10
CA VAL A 92 -3.66 -0.81 -31.08
C VAL A 92 -4.29 0.57 -30.86
N LEU A 93 -4.58 0.91 -29.60
CA LEU A 93 -5.11 2.23 -29.22
C LEU A 93 -4.12 3.32 -29.61
N PHE A 94 -2.84 3.15 -29.29
CA PHE A 94 -1.78 4.07 -29.66
C PHE A 94 -1.61 4.16 -31.18
N LYS A 95 -1.63 3.05 -31.91
CA LYS A 95 -1.57 3.06 -33.39
C LYS A 95 -2.76 3.79 -34.02
N SER A 96 -3.96 3.63 -33.47
CA SER A 96 -5.17 4.34 -33.89
C SER A 96 -5.05 5.85 -33.62
N TYR A 97 -4.62 6.21 -32.41
CA TYR A 97 -4.38 7.60 -32.01
C TYR A 97 -3.31 8.26 -32.88
N ALA A 98 -2.11 7.68 -32.97
CA ALA A 98 -1.03 8.15 -33.82
C ALA A 98 -1.44 8.25 -35.30
N GLY A 99 -2.28 7.32 -35.79
CA GLY A 99 -2.87 7.39 -37.13
C GLY A 99 -3.76 8.62 -37.35
N LYS A 100 -4.62 8.95 -36.37
CA LYS A 100 -5.49 10.14 -36.41
C LYS A 100 -4.72 11.45 -36.23
N HIS A 101 -3.61 11.41 -35.50
CA HIS A 101 -2.81 12.57 -35.12
C HIS A 101 -1.47 12.66 -35.89
N ARG A 102 -1.35 12.03 -37.07
CA ARG A 102 -0.13 12.07 -37.90
C ARG A 102 0.33 13.48 -38.30
N HIS A 103 -0.54 14.46 -38.19
CA HIS A 103 -0.28 15.86 -38.51
C HIS A 103 0.30 16.65 -37.33
N LEU A 104 0.26 16.09 -36.12
CA LEU A 104 0.84 16.74 -34.94
C LEU A 104 2.35 16.49 -34.89
N PRO A 105 3.15 17.51 -34.53
CA PRO A 105 4.58 17.37 -34.38
C PRO A 105 4.92 16.45 -33.18
N PRO A 106 6.03 15.70 -33.22
CA PRO A 106 6.38 14.70 -32.21
C PRO A 106 6.45 15.22 -30.76
N ASP A 107 6.77 16.50 -30.62
CA ASP A 107 6.93 17.26 -29.39
C ASP A 107 5.62 17.46 -28.61
N GLU A 108 4.45 17.40 -29.26
CA GLU A 108 3.15 17.47 -28.57
C GLU A 108 2.71 16.14 -27.94
N PHE A 109 3.41 15.04 -28.18
CA PHE A 109 3.06 13.72 -27.63
C PHE A 109 3.59 13.47 -26.21
N VAL A 110 4.47 14.32 -25.68
CA VAL A 110 5.22 14.09 -24.43
C VAL A 110 4.54 14.69 -23.19
N GLU A 111 3.55 15.58 -23.36
CA GLU A 111 2.91 16.30 -22.24
C GLU A 111 1.53 15.77 -21.79
N ALA A 112 1.06 14.61 -22.29
CA ALA A 112 -0.28 14.07 -22.01
C ALA A 112 -0.33 12.99 -20.92
#